data_AF-A0A1V2QCI1-F1
#
_entry.id   AF-A0A1V2QCI1-F1
#
_cell.length_a   1.000
_cell.length_b   1.000
_cell.length_c   1.000
_cell.angle_alpha   90.00
_cell.angle_beta   90.00
_cell.angle_gamma   90.00
#
_symmetry.space_group_name_H-M   'P 1'
#
loop_
_entity.id
_entity.type
_entity.pdbx_description
1 polymer ?
#
loop_
_entity_poly.entity_id
_entity_poly.type
_entity_poly.pdbx_seq_one_letter_code
_entity_poly.pdbx_strand_id
1 'polypeptide(L)'
;MRGMIRAFVAAVVVMVSSAVPAAAASASYGEYSLMFGRNAGQVWSGDQAASQWAWKPLGPNESEISWGSPAAWPPGGGEHFVKDGDWVLLNGYFDHTNNAFNTQRVTAEYIGDANCQNLKPIESNGGRQHYVRWTIPATGYCLKATGTITVGANGVVVRFQHDQIWSPPAPCSNQYFGAQTCIKQRERWSDDNGHPFSLSLERDQYIAKGLGMAFKIDHFFDRKWPAGHPAWHAALRYAWTW
;
A
#
# COMPACT_ATOMS: atom_id res chain seq x y z
N MET A 1 -62.65 29.88 53.94
CA MET A 1 -62.35 29.31 52.60
C MET A 1 -61.08 28.47 52.72
N ARG A 2 -61.18 27.14 52.61
CA ARG A 2 -60.03 26.22 52.69
C ARG A 2 -59.61 25.85 51.27
N GLY A 3 -58.44 26.31 50.84
CA GLY A 3 -57.86 25.96 49.53
C GLY A 3 -57.06 24.65 49.61
N MET A 4 -57.48 23.65 48.84
CA MET A 4 -56.72 22.41 48.60
C MET A 4 -55.67 22.65 47.52
N ILE A 5 -54.39 22.53 47.86
CA ILE A 5 -53.29 22.50 46.90
C ILE A 5 -53.07 21.04 46.51
N ARG A 6 -53.35 20.70 45.24
CA ARG A 6 -53.06 19.38 44.65
C ARG A 6 -51.63 19.40 44.09
N ALA A 7 -50.75 18.56 44.63
CA ALA A 7 -49.41 18.34 44.10
C ALA A 7 -49.48 17.31 42.95
N PHE A 8 -49.10 17.73 41.74
CA PHE A 8 -48.88 16.85 40.59
C PHE A 8 -47.43 16.33 40.63
N VAL A 9 -47.27 15.01 40.82
CA VAL A 9 -45.97 14.34 40.67
C VAL A 9 -45.81 13.94 39.20
N ALA A 10 -44.93 14.64 38.48
CA ALA A 10 -44.56 14.28 37.12
C ALA A 10 -43.51 13.15 37.15
N ALA A 11 -43.87 11.98 36.63
CA ALA A 11 -42.96 10.85 36.45
C ALA A 11 -42.08 11.10 35.21
N VAL A 12 -40.78 11.34 35.43
CA VAL A 12 -39.78 11.41 34.35
C VAL A 12 -39.38 9.99 33.98
N VAL A 13 -39.83 9.53 32.81
CA VAL A 13 -39.40 8.26 32.21
C VAL A 13 -38.04 8.50 31.54
N VAL A 14 -36.97 8.04 32.18
CA VAL A 14 -35.62 8.02 31.59
C VAL A 14 -35.57 6.85 30.60
N MET A 15 -35.68 7.15 29.31
CA MET A 15 -35.42 6.16 28.26
C MET A 15 -33.91 5.93 28.16
N VAL A 16 -33.45 4.82 28.72
CA VAL A 16 -32.08 4.32 28.57
C VAL A 16 -31.96 3.73 27.16
N SER A 17 -31.56 4.56 26.20
CA SER A 17 -31.20 4.12 24.86
C SER A 17 -29.92 3.28 24.95
N SER A 18 -30.05 1.97 24.97
CA SER A 18 -28.93 1.04 24.79
C SER A 18 -28.32 1.26 23.41
N ALA A 19 -27.20 2.00 23.38
CA ALA A 19 -26.42 2.21 22.18
C ALA A 19 -25.92 0.86 21.68
N VAL A 20 -26.44 0.41 20.52
CA VAL A 20 -25.89 -0.73 19.81
C VAL A 20 -24.44 -0.40 19.47
N PRO A 21 -23.46 -1.26 19.81
CA PRO A 21 -22.07 -1.01 19.43
C PRO A 21 -21.99 -0.88 17.91
N ALA A 22 -21.58 0.28 17.42
CA ALA A 22 -21.27 0.45 16.02
C ALA A 22 -20.14 -0.53 15.66
N ALA A 23 -20.37 -1.41 14.70
CA ALA A 23 -19.31 -2.24 14.14
C ALA A 23 -18.20 -1.30 13.68
N ALA A 24 -16.98 -1.50 14.20
CA ALA A 24 -15.84 -0.70 13.78
C ALA A 24 -15.72 -0.81 12.26
N ALA A 25 -15.77 0.33 11.57
CA ALA A 25 -15.62 0.36 10.12
C ALA A 25 -14.30 -0.33 9.75
N SER A 26 -14.36 -1.27 8.80
CA SER A 26 -13.17 -1.93 8.28
C SER A 26 -12.17 -0.88 7.81
N ALA A 27 -10.92 -0.99 8.25
CA ALA A 27 -9.91 -0.01 7.90
C ALA A 27 -9.62 -0.07 6.39
N SER A 28 -9.43 1.10 5.79
CA SER A 28 -9.13 1.24 4.37
C SER A 28 -7.63 1.35 4.12
N TYR A 29 -7.15 0.89 2.97
CA TYR A 29 -5.77 1.03 2.54
C TYR A 29 -5.31 2.49 2.54
N GLY A 30 -6.20 3.44 2.20
CA GLY A 30 -5.90 4.87 2.21
C GLY A 30 -5.50 5.41 3.59
N GLU A 31 -6.04 4.87 4.68
CA GLU A 31 -5.63 5.25 6.05
C GLU A 31 -4.20 4.80 6.39
N TYR A 32 -3.65 3.83 5.66
CA TYR A 32 -2.30 3.32 5.85
C TYR A 32 -1.33 3.93 4.84
N SER A 33 -1.66 3.89 3.54
CA SER A 33 -0.76 4.36 2.49
C SER A 33 -0.66 5.88 2.41
N LEU A 34 -1.74 6.58 2.78
CA LEU A 34 -1.90 8.03 2.63
C LEU A 34 -1.86 8.50 1.15
N MET A 35 -2.18 7.61 0.21
CA MET A 35 -1.91 7.79 -1.23
C MET A 35 -2.58 9.00 -1.91
N PHE A 36 -3.71 9.49 -1.37
CA PHE A 36 -4.43 10.64 -1.93
C PHE A 36 -4.12 11.98 -1.23
N GLY A 37 -3.13 11.99 -0.33
CA GLY A 37 -2.56 13.22 0.21
C GLY A 37 -1.11 13.41 -0.27
N ARG A 38 -0.63 14.64 -0.18
CA ARG A 38 0.79 14.96 -0.40
C ARG A 38 1.59 14.55 0.83
N ASN A 39 1.87 13.25 0.93
CA ASN A 39 2.59 12.66 2.04
C ASN A 39 3.93 12.13 1.54
N ALA A 40 4.94 12.20 2.39
CA ALA A 40 6.27 11.69 2.11
C ALA A 40 6.89 11.11 3.36
N GLY A 41 7.91 10.28 3.18
CA GLY A 41 8.65 9.69 4.27
C GLY A 41 10.05 9.27 3.86
N GLN A 42 10.94 9.19 4.85
CA GLN A 42 12.32 8.79 4.68
C GLN A 42 12.64 7.62 5.60
N VAL A 43 13.17 6.55 5.01
CA VAL A 43 13.55 5.32 5.71
C VAL A 43 15.06 5.25 5.89
N TRP A 44 15.46 4.71 7.03
CA TRP A 44 16.84 4.68 7.48
C TRP A 44 17.28 3.25 7.79
N SER A 45 18.52 2.91 7.42
CA SER A 45 19.19 1.68 7.80
C SER A 45 20.43 2.05 8.61
N GLY A 46 20.42 1.73 9.90
CA GLY A 46 21.37 2.31 10.86
C GLY A 46 21.34 3.84 10.82
N ASP A 47 22.50 4.45 10.61
CA ASP A 47 22.67 5.91 10.55
C ASP A 47 22.67 6.47 9.11
N GLN A 48 22.18 5.69 8.13
CA GLN A 48 22.11 6.12 6.73
C GLN A 48 20.67 6.21 6.25
N ALA A 49 20.34 7.33 5.58
CA ALA A 49 19.09 7.48 4.87
C ALA A 49 19.10 6.55 3.64
N ALA A 50 18.33 5.46 3.71
CA ALA A 50 18.37 4.37 2.74
C ALA A 50 17.48 4.64 1.53
N SER A 51 16.29 5.20 1.76
CA SER A 51 15.32 5.52 0.70
C SER A 51 14.36 6.60 1.16
N GLN A 52 13.70 7.25 0.21
CA GLN A 52 12.62 8.20 0.42
C GLN A 52 11.45 7.84 -0.49
N TRP A 53 10.24 8.13 -0.01
CA TRP A 53 9.02 8.01 -0.78
C TRP A 53 8.20 9.29 -0.72
N ALA A 54 7.42 9.54 -1.77
CA ALA A 54 6.45 10.64 -1.79
C ALA A 54 5.25 10.28 -2.66
N TRP A 55 4.05 10.47 -2.12
CA TRP A 55 2.80 10.45 -2.86
C TRP A 55 2.50 11.81 -3.50
N LYS A 56 2.15 11.79 -4.77
CA LYS A 56 1.65 12.91 -5.55
C LYS A 56 0.23 12.58 -6.01
N PRO A 57 -0.80 13.17 -5.41
CA PRO A 57 -2.18 13.02 -5.87
C PRO A 57 -2.32 13.58 -7.30
N LEU A 58 -2.88 12.79 -8.20
CA LEU A 58 -3.17 13.17 -9.58
C LEU A 58 -4.65 13.49 -9.79
N GLY A 59 -5.50 12.99 -8.90
CA GLY A 59 -6.93 13.27 -8.85
C GLY A 59 -7.58 12.62 -7.63
N PRO A 60 -8.92 12.60 -7.54
CA PRO A 60 -9.64 12.02 -6.40
C PRO A 60 -9.38 10.52 -6.19
N ASN A 61 -9.06 9.80 -7.27
CA ASN A 61 -8.86 8.35 -7.27
C ASN A 61 -7.53 7.95 -7.92
N GLU A 62 -6.63 8.89 -8.21
CA GLU A 62 -5.37 8.62 -8.89
C GLU A 62 -4.21 9.24 -8.11
N SER A 63 -3.12 8.50 -8.01
CA SER A 63 -1.93 8.94 -7.30
C SER A 63 -0.69 8.30 -7.87
N GLU A 64 0.41 9.04 -7.82
CA GLU A 64 1.74 8.55 -8.14
C GLU A 64 2.55 8.42 -6.85
N ILE A 65 3.31 7.33 -6.68
CA ILE A 65 4.37 7.27 -5.67
C ILE A 65 5.74 7.22 -6.31
N SER A 66 6.61 8.10 -5.88
CA SER A 66 8.03 8.08 -6.23
C SER A 66 8.81 7.42 -5.09
N TRP A 67 9.77 6.56 -5.45
CA TRP A 67 10.71 5.93 -4.52
C TRP A 67 12.13 6.19 -5.00
N GLY A 68 13.07 6.54 -4.10
CA GLY A 68 14.44 6.80 -4.54
C GLY A 68 15.42 7.15 -3.44
N SER A 69 16.68 7.32 -3.84
CA SER A 69 17.74 7.79 -2.94
C SER A 69 17.46 9.22 -2.48
N PRO A 70 17.50 9.51 -1.17
CA PRO A 70 17.39 10.87 -0.66
C PRO A 70 18.47 11.82 -1.22
N ALA A 71 19.66 11.30 -1.52
CA ALA A 71 20.78 12.09 -2.03
C ALA A 71 20.64 12.48 -3.51
N ALA A 72 19.73 11.82 -4.25
CA ALA A 72 19.47 12.06 -5.67
C ALA A 72 17.97 12.32 -5.91
N TRP A 73 17.32 13.00 -4.98
CA TRP A 73 15.89 13.30 -5.04
C TRP A 73 15.61 14.53 -5.94
N PRO A 74 14.57 14.50 -6.81
CA PRO A 74 13.60 13.44 -7.03
C PRO A 74 14.10 12.32 -7.96
N PRO A 75 13.57 11.09 -7.84
CA PRO A 75 13.90 10.01 -8.77
C PRO A 75 13.29 10.28 -10.16
N GLY A 76 13.85 9.62 -11.18
CA GLY A 76 13.42 9.77 -12.58
C GLY A 76 12.08 9.12 -12.93
N GLY A 77 11.35 8.56 -11.97
CA GLY A 77 10.07 7.90 -12.24
C GLY A 77 9.20 7.69 -11.00
N GLY A 78 7.99 7.20 -11.22
CA GLY A 78 7.03 6.92 -10.15
C GLY A 78 5.95 5.91 -10.58
N GLU A 79 5.44 5.15 -9.63
CA GLU A 79 4.41 4.13 -9.84
C GLU A 79 3.03 4.81 -9.86
N HIS A 80 2.22 4.52 -10.87
CA HIS A 80 0.90 5.11 -11.04
C HIS A 80 -0.22 4.17 -10.57
N PHE A 81 -0.96 4.61 -9.56
CA PHE A 81 -2.07 3.88 -8.97
C PHE A 81 -3.42 4.54 -9.22
N VAL A 82 -4.44 3.71 -9.43
CA VAL A 82 -5.84 4.11 -9.58
C VAL A 82 -6.69 3.35 -8.57
N LYS A 83 -7.48 4.03 -7.75
CA LYS A 83 -8.52 3.39 -6.95
C LYS A 83 -9.79 3.24 -7.80
N ASP A 84 -10.26 2.01 -7.92
CA ASP A 84 -11.49 1.68 -8.62
C ASP A 84 -12.29 0.67 -7.80
N GLY A 85 -13.49 1.05 -7.38
CA GLY A 85 -14.29 0.27 -6.43
C GLY A 85 -13.51 -0.07 -5.15
N ASP A 86 -13.44 -1.36 -4.83
CA ASP A 86 -12.72 -1.93 -3.69
C ASP A 86 -11.26 -2.29 -3.99
N TRP A 87 -10.69 -1.77 -5.09
CA TRP A 87 -9.34 -2.09 -5.49
C TRP A 87 -8.50 -0.84 -5.68
N VAL A 88 -7.22 -0.98 -5.35
CA VAL A 88 -6.16 -0.14 -5.90
C VAL A 88 -5.50 -0.94 -7.01
N LEU A 89 -5.42 -0.32 -8.18
CA LEU A 89 -4.89 -0.88 -9.41
C LEU A 89 -3.55 -0.23 -9.73
N LEU A 90 -2.54 -1.03 -10.07
CA LEU A 90 -1.28 -0.53 -10.62
C LEU A 90 -1.42 -0.45 -12.15
N ASN A 91 -1.32 0.77 -12.69
CA ASN A 91 -1.55 1.06 -14.10
C ASN A 91 -0.24 1.10 -14.92
N GLY A 92 0.89 1.37 -14.27
CA GLY A 92 2.19 1.51 -14.91
C GLY A 92 3.10 2.46 -14.14
N TYR A 93 4.11 2.97 -14.82
CA TYR A 93 5.15 3.81 -14.23
C TYR A 93 5.38 5.04 -15.10
N PHE A 94 5.43 6.22 -14.50
CA PHE A 94 5.95 7.40 -15.16
C PHE A 94 7.47 7.30 -15.29
N ASP A 95 7.96 7.63 -16.48
CA ASP A 95 9.36 7.91 -16.76
C ASP A 95 9.49 9.41 -16.98
N HIS A 96 9.77 10.13 -15.90
CA HIS A 96 9.91 11.58 -15.90
C HIS A 96 11.16 12.05 -16.64
N THR A 97 12.18 11.18 -16.73
CA THR A 97 13.41 11.48 -17.48
C THR A 97 13.12 11.58 -18.97
N ASN A 98 12.30 10.68 -19.51
CA ASN A 98 11.94 10.66 -20.93
C ASN A 98 10.56 11.27 -21.23
N ASN A 99 9.88 11.83 -20.22
CA ASN A 99 8.50 12.32 -20.32
C ASN A 99 7.56 11.29 -20.98
N ALA A 100 7.64 10.04 -20.53
CA ALA A 100 6.92 8.91 -21.09
C ALA A 100 6.17 8.13 -19.99
N PHE A 101 5.27 7.24 -20.43
CA PHE A 101 4.54 6.33 -19.53
C PHE A 101 4.81 4.88 -19.90
N ASN A 102 5.36 4.12 -18.97
CA ASN A 102 5.60 2.69 -19.10
C ASN A 102 4.34 1.94 -18.69
N THR A 103 3.58 1.49 -19.68
CA THR A 103 2.26 0.90 -19.47
C THR A 103 2.40 -0.53 -18.98
N GLN A 104 1.81 -0.86 -17.82
CA GLN A 104 1.80 -2.22 -17.28
C GLN A 104 0.46 -2.89 -17.54
N ARG A 105 0.46 -4.08 -18.16
CA ARG A 105 -0.76 -4.87 -18.37
C ARG A 105 -0.58 -6.32 -17.95
N VAL A 106 -1.52 -6.82 -17.16
CA VAL A 106 -1.60 -8.25 -16.80
C VAL A 106 -2.28 -9.05 -17.91
N THR A 107 -1.78 -10.26 -18.12
CA THR A 107 -2.40 -11.27 -18.98
C THR A 107 -3.12 -12.34 -18.15
N ALA A 108 -2.72 -12.52 -16.89
CA ALA A 108 -3.40 -13.37 -15.92
C ALA A 108 -3.16 -12.84 -14.50
N GLU A 109 -4.18 -12.93 -13.66
CA GLU A 109 -4.10 -12.59 -12.25
C GLU A 109 -5.04 -13.43 -11.40
N TYR A 110 -4.61 -13.75 -10.18
CA TYR A 110 -5.28 -14.65 -9.25
C TYR A 110 -5.27 -14.11 -7.84
N ILE A 111 -6.34 -14.38 -7.08
CA ILE A 111 -6.43 -14.18 -5.64
C ILE A 111 -6.56 -15.52 -4.93
N GLY A 112 -5.89 -15.67 -3.80
CA GLY A 112 -5.98 -16.84 -2.93
C GLY A 112 -5.96 -16.44 -1.45
N ASP A 113 -5.89 -17.44 -0.57
CA ASP A 113 -5.72 -17.20 0.86
C ASP A 113 -4.28 -16.77 1.22
N ALA A 114 -4.05 -16.48 2.50
CA ALA A 114 -2.76 -15.99 3.01
C ALA A 114 -1.56 -16.94 2.74
N ASN A 115 -1.82 -18.22 2.45
CA ASN A 115 -0.79 -19.21 2.13
C ASN A 115 -0.65 -19.44 0.61
N CYS A 116 -1.26 -18.58 -0.19
CA CYS A 116 -1.35 -18.71 -1.64
C CYS A 116 -2.03 -20.00 -2.12
N GLN A 117 -2.91 -20.57 -1.31
CA GLN A 117 -3.75 -21.71 -1.68
C GLN A 117 -5.09 -21.20 -2.24
N ASN A 118 -5.87 -22.12 -2.81
CA ASN A 118 -7.24 -21.83 -3.30
C ASN A 118 -7.31 -20.67 -4.32
N LEU A 119 -6.32 -20.58 -5.20
CA LEU A 119 -6.22 -19.51 -6.20
C LEU A 119 -7.44 -19.50 -7.13
N LYS A 120 -8.02 -18.33 -7.31
CA LYS A 120 -9.13 -18.06 -8.24
C LYS A 120 -8.75 -16.89 -9.15
N PRO A 121 -9.11 -16.94 -10.44
CA PRO A 121 -8.91 -15.80 -11.33
C PRO A 121 -9.60 -14.55 -10.78
N ILE A 122 -8.97 -13.39 -10.98
CA ILE A 122 -9.61 -12.09 -10.78
C ILE A 122 -10.13 -11.61 -12.15
N GLU A 123 -11.31 -11.00 -12.18
CA GLU A 123 -11.82 -10.38 -13.40
C GLU A 123 -10.93 -9.20 -13.82
N SER A 124 -10.55 -9.16 -15.09
CA SER A 124 -9.64 -8.12 -15.60
C SER A 124 -10.26 -6.73 -15.54
N ASN A 125 -9.49 -5.75 -15.08
CA ASN A 125 -9.87 -4.34 -15.11
C ASN A 125 -9.09 -3.59 -16.21
N GLY A 126 -9.43 -3.87 -17.47
CA GLY A 126 -8.73 -3.32 -18.63
C GLY A 126 -7.24 -3.72 -18.68
N GLY A 127 -6.89 -4.85 -18.07
CA GLY A 127 -5.53 -5.34 -17.92
C GLY A 127 -4.69 -4.60 -16.87
N ARG A 128 -5.23 -3.66 -16.08
CA ARG A 128 -4.49 -3.09 -14.94
C ARG A 128 -4.33 -4.14 -13.86
N GLN A 129 -3.18 -4.14 -13.17
CA GLN A 129 -2.92 -5.13 -12.11
C GLN A 129 -3.70 -4.77 -10.85
N HIS A 130 -4.41 -5.72 -10.25
CA HIS A 130 -4.89 -5.58 -8.87
C HIS A 130 -3.71 -5.56 -7.89
N TYR A 131 -3.50 -4.45 -7.19
CA TYR A 131 -2.36 -4.27 -6.28
C TYR A 131 -2.72 -4.60 -4.83
N VAL A 132 -3.84 -4.06 -4.35
CA VAL A 132 -4.34 -4.28 -2.98
C VAL A 132 -5.84 -3.97 -2.93
N ARG A 133 -6.58 -4.66 -2.07
CA ARG A 133 -7.95 -4.27 -1.74
C ARG A 133 -7.98 -2.96 -0.97
N TRP A 134 -8.91 -2.09 -1.34
CA TRP A 134 -9.15 -0.84 -0.65
C TRP A 134 -9.68 -1.09 0.76
N THR A 135 -10.73 -1.90 0.92
CA THR A 135 -11.19 -2.34 2.24
C THR A 135 -10.31 -3.50 2.70
N ILE A 136 -9.54 -3.29 3.77
CA ILE A 136 -8.57 -4.29 4.23
C ILE A 136 -9.35 -5.47 4.85
N PRO A 137 -9.21 -6.69 4.33
CA PRO A 137 -9.88 -7.85 4.90
C PRO A 137 -9.34 -8.21 6.29
N ALA A 138 -10.19 -8.81 7.12
CA ALA A 138 -9.79 -9.29 8.46
C ALA A 138 -8.81 -10.49 8.40
N THR A 139 -8.74 -11.17 7.26
CA THR A 139 -7.82 -12.28 7.00
C THR A 139 -6.85 -11.92 5.90
N GLY A 140 -5.64 -12.49 5.95
CA GLY A 140 -4.67 -12.31 4.89
C GLY A 140 -5.11 -12.95 3.57
N TYR A 141 -4.56 -12.47 2.47
CA TYR A 141 -4.81 -13.00 1.13
C TYR A 141 -3.56 -12.85 0.26
N CYS A 142 -3.50 -13.62 -0.82
CA CYS A 142 -2.44 -13.48 -1.81
C CYS A 142 -2.96 -12.91 -3.13
N LEU A 143 -2.09 -12.26 -3.88
CA LEU A 143 -2.29 -11.90 -5.28
C LEU A 143 -1.13 -12.45 -6.10
N LYS A 144 -1.42 -12.96 -7.28
CA LYS A 144 -0.41 -13.34 -8.27
C LYS A 144 -0.78 -12.73 -9.59
N ALA A 145 0.13 -12.01 -10.22
CA ALA A 145 -0.08 -11.39 -11.51
C ALA A 145 1.09 -11.71 -12.45
N THR A 146 0.78 -12.01 -13.70
CA THR A 146 1.76 -12.12 -14.78
C THR A 146 1.35 -11.20 -15.91
N GLY A 147 2.32 -10.56 -16.56
CA GLY A 147 2.02 -9.59 -17.60
C GLY A 147 3.25 -9.01 -18.26
N THR A 148 3.05 -7.83 -18.85
CA THR A 148 4.09 -7.07 -19.52
C THR A 148 4.10 -5.61 -19.12
N ILE A 149 5.27 -4.98 -19.17
CA ILE A 149 5.45 -3.54 -19.14
C ILE A 149 5.98 -3.13 -20.51
N THR A 150 5.25 -2.25 -21.21
CA THR A 150 5.71 -1.63 -22.45
C THR A 150 6.36 -0.29 -22.13
N VAL A 151 7.66 -0.18 -22.38
CA VAL A 151 8.46 1.01 -22.14
C VAL A 151 8.04 2.10 -23.14
N GLY A 152 7.50 3.21 -22.64
CA GLY A 152 6.94 4.26 -23.50
C GLY A 152 7.98 4.94 -24.37
N ALA A 153 9.23 5.04 -23.89
CA ALA A 153 10.31 5.73 -24.59
C ALA A 153 10.80 5.03 -25.87
N ASN A 154 10.71 3.69 -25.93
CA ASN A 154 11.32 2.91 -27.02
C ASN A 154 10.52 1.65 -27.44
N GLY A 155 9.38 1.39 -26.84
CA GLY A 155 8.52 0.25 -27.15
C GLY A 155 9.05 -1.11 -26.67
N VAL A 156 10.17 -1.16 -25.92
CA VAL A 156 10.68 -2.40 -25.33
C VAL A 156 9.61 -3.01 -24.43
N VAL A 157 9.44 -4.33 -24.52
CA VAL A 157 8.48 -5.07 -23.71
C VAL A 157 9.25 -5.90 -22.68
N VAL A 158 8.94 -5.68 -21.41
CA VAL A 158 9.45 -6.46 -20.27
C VAL A 158 8.34 -7.38 -19.79
N ARG A 159 8.61 -8.67 -19.63
CA ARG A 159 7.69 -9.60 -18.97
C ARG A 159 7.91 -9.54 -17.48
N PHE A 160 6.83 -9.65 -16.71
CA PHE A 160 6.91 -9.68 -15.25
C PHE A 160 6.00 -10.75 -14.63
N GLN A 161 6.37 -11.14 -13.41
CA GLN A 161 5.50 -11.79 -12.45
C GLN A 161 5.60 -11.05 -11.11
N HIS A 162 4.44 -10.75 -10.53
CA HIS A 162 4.30 -10.08 -9.24
C HIS A 162 3.46 -10.95 -8.30
N ASP A 163 4.11 -11.51 -7.28
CA ASP A 163 3.45 -12.26 -6.23
C ASP A 163 3.40 -11.41 -4.95
N GLN A 164 2.22 -11.28 -4.36
CA GLN A 164 1.97 -10.48 -3.16
C GLN A 164 1.24 -11.30 -2.11
N ILE A 165 1.60 -11.14 -0.83
CA ILE A 165 0.78 -11.61 0.30
C ILE A 165 0.50 -10.42 1.19
N TRP A 166 -0.77 -10.12 1.39
CA TRP A 166 -1.24 -9.03 2.23
C TRP A 166 -1.72 -9.59 3.57
N SER A 167 -1.18 -9.04 4.65
CA SER A 167 -1.58 -9.35 6.03
C SER A 167 -2.62 -8.35 6.53
N PRO A 168 -3.57 -8.78 7.38
CA PRO A 168 -4.53 -7.89 8.01
C PRO A 168 -3.83 -6.94 9.00
N PRO A 169 -4.54 -5.92 9.52
CA PRO A 169 -3.99 -5.01 10.51
C PRO A 169 -3.48 -5.75 11.74
N ALA A 170 -2.24 -5.49 12.14
CA ALA A 170 -1.60 -6.08 13.30
C ALA A 170 -0.70 -5.06 14.02
N PRO A 171 -0.46 -5.25 15.33
CA PRO A 171 0.52 -4.43 16.05
C PRO A 171 1.92 -4.53 15.43
N CYS A 172 2.59 -3.39 15.32
CA CYS A 172 3.96 -3.27 14.84
C CYS A 172 4.66 -2.14 15.59
N SER A 173 5.98 -2.06 15.48
CA SER A 173 6.78 -0.93 15.96
C SER A 173 8.07 -0.86 15.16
N ASN A 174 8.75 0.28 15.20
CA ASN A 174 10.10 0.40 14.65
C ASN A 174 11.00 1.13 15.66
N GLN A 175 12.27 1.36 15.33
CA GLN A 175 13.21 1.97 16.27
C GLN A 175 12.98 3.47 16.56
N TYR A 176 12.19 4.15 15.73
CA TYR A 176 11.93 5.59 15.83
C TYR A 176 10.50 5.91 16.28
N PHE A 177 9.57 5.00 16.04
CA PHE A 177 8.16 5.10 16.37
C PHE A 177 7.76 3.91 17.24
N GLY A 178 7.03 4.18 18.33
CA GLY A 178 6.52 3.16 19.24
C GLY A 178 5.46 2.23 18.61
N ALA A 179 4.57 1.69 19.44
CA ALA A 179 3.51 0.80 18.97
C ALA A 179 2.59 1.50 17.98
N GLN A 180 2.41 0.88 16.81
CA GLN A 180 1.51 1.29 15.73
C GLN A 180 0.66 0.09 15.30
N THR A 181 -0.32 0.36 14.44
CA THR A 181 -1.04 -0.68 13.69
C THR A 181 -0.55 -0.65 12.25
N CYS A 182 -0.07 -1.78 11.75
CA CYS A 182 0.41 -1.93 10.38
C CYS A 182 -0.40 -2.95 9.60
N ILE A 183 -0.45 -2.75 8.29
CA ILE A 183 -0.60 -3.85 7.34
C ILE A 183 0.78 -4.22 6.78
N LYS A 184 0.90 -5.43 6.25
CA LYS A 184 2.15 -5.94 5.67
C LYS A 184 1.91 -6.51 4.28
N GLN A 185 2.79 -6.18 3.36
CA GLN A 185 2.91 -6.82 2.06
C GLN A 185 4.20 -7.64 2.03
N ARG A 186 4.12 -8.96 1.81
CA ARG A 186 5.23 -9.75 1.26
C ARG A 186 5.17 -9.56 -0.25
N GLU A 187 6.24 -9.11 -0.86
CA GLU A 187 6.34 -8.89 -2.29
C GLU A 187 7.46 -9.74 -2.88
N ARG A 188 7.18 -10.38 -4.01
CA ARG A 188 8.17 -10.98 -4.89
C ARG A 188 7.91 -10.51 -6.31
N TRP A 189 8.95 -9.98 -6.94
CA TRP A 189 8.89 -9.48 -8.30
C TRP A 189 9.97 -10.16 -9.14
N SER A 190 9.56 -10.74 -10.26
CA SER A 190 10.44 -11.34 -11.27
C SER A 190 10.21 -10.68 -12.61
N ASP A 191 11.26 -10.42 -13.37
CA ASP A 191 11.16 -9.83 -14.70
C ASP A 191 12.35 -10.23 -15.59
N ASP A 192 12.33 -9.77 -16.85
CA ASP A 192 13.43 -9.91 -17.81
C ASP A 192 13.98 -8.58 -18.34
N ASN A 193 13.94 -7.52 -17.53
CA ASN A 193 14.40 -6.19 -17.92
C ASN A 193 15.93 -6.11 -18.02
N GLY A 194 16.46 -6.36 -19.23
CA GLY A 194 17.90 -6.35 -19.50
C GLY A 194 18.63 -7.59 -18.96
N HIS A 195 17.90 -8.67 -18.64
CA HIS A 195 18.44 -9.93 -18.16
C HIS A 195 17.47 -11.10 -18.40
N PRO A 196 17.89 -12.37 -18.28
CA PRO A 196 16.96 -13.50 -18.32
C PRO A 196 15.87 -13.41 -17.25
N PHE A 197 14.68 -13.95 -17.55
CA PHE A 197 13.54 -13.91 -16.64
C PHE A 197 13.87 -14.60 -15.31
N SER A 198 13.88 -13.84 -14.21
CA SER A 198 14.26 -14.34 -12.90
C SER A 198 13.85 -13.36 -11.80
N LEU A 199 13.96 -13.78 -10.53
CA LEU A 199 13.68 -12.93 -9.37
C LEU A 199 14.54 -11.66 -9.41
N SER A 200 13.89 -10.51 -9.21
CA SER A 200 14.53 -9.20 -9.15
C SER A 200 14.40 -8.57 -7.76
N LEU A 201 13.30 -8.84 -7.05
CA LEU A 201 13.02 -8.27 -5.72
C LEU A 201 12.23 -9.23 -4.84
N GLU A 202 12.59 -9.33 -3.56
CA GLU A 202 11.81 -9.98 -2.52
C GLU A 202 11.93 -9.21 -1.20
N ARG A 203 10.79 -8.77 -0.64
CA ARG A 203 10.75 -7.97 0.60
C ARG A 203 9.44 -8.11 1.37
N ASP A 204 9.49 -7.77 2.65
CA ASP A 204 8.33 -7.40 3.45
C ASP A 204 8.30 -5.87 3.55
N GLN A 205 7.17 -5.27 3.21
CA GLN A 205 6.91 -3.85 3.44
C GLN A 205 5.77 -3.69 4.44
N TYR A 206 6.06 -3.03 5.54
CA TYR A 206 5.07 -2.66 6.56
C TYR A 206 4.59 -1.24 6.28
N ILE A 207 3.28 -1.03 6.34
CA ILE A 207 2.64 0.27 6.11
C ILE A 207 1.86 0.57 7.38
N ALA A 208 2.17 1.70 8.04
CA ALA A 208 1.58 2.04 9.34
C ALA A 208 0.43 3.02 9.18
N LYS A 209 -0.68 2.75 9.89
CA LYS A 209 -1.86 3.61 9.90
C LYS A 209 -1.47 5.04 10.29
N GLY A 210 -1.81 6.02 9.45
CA GLY A 210 -1.52 7.43 9.69
C GLY A 210 -0.07 7.88 9.48
N LEU A 211 0.88 6.97 9.23
CA LEU A 211 2.29 7.31 8.99
C LEU A 211 2.75 7.05 7.56
N GLY A 212 2.06 6.16 6.82
CA GLY A 212 2.37 5.92 5.42
C GLY A 212 3.16 4.65 5.15
N MET A 213 3.80 4.68 3.99
CA MET A 213 4.54 3.56 3.41
C MET A 213 5.84 3.29 4.16
N ALA A 214 6.35 2.06 3.99
CA ALA A 214 7.69 1.66 4.44
C ALA A 214 8.01 1.98 5.92
N PHE A 215 7.02 1.80 6.80
CA PHE A 215 7.20 1.88 8.25
C PHE A 215 8.34 0.97 8.73
N LYS A 216 8.40 -0.22 8.14
CA LYS A 216 9.57 -1.10 8.10
C LYS A 216 9.69 -1.70 6.71
N ILE A 217 10.92 -1.95 6.28
CA ILE A 217 11.24 -2.80 5.14
C ILE A 217 12.20 -3.86 5.64
N ASP A 218 11.82 -5.13 5.45
CA ASP A 218 12.72 -6.26 5.60
C ASP A 218 12.96 -6.82 4.18
N HIS A 219 14.12 -6.53 3.61
CA HIS A 219 14.46 -6.87 2.23
C HIS A 219 15.30 -8.14 2.21
N PHE A 220 14.96 -9.11 1.36
CA PHE A 220 15.61 -10.43 1.32
C PHE A 220 16.41 -10.65 0.03
N PHE A 221 15.98 -10.01 -1.06
CA PHE A 221 16.65 -10.11 -2.35
C PHE A 221 16.44 -8.83 -3.17
N ASP A 222 17.51 -8.23 -3.68
CA ASP A 222 17.45 -7.19 -4.72
C ASP A 222 18.52 -7.47 -5.77
N ARG A 223 18.15 -7.44 -7.05
CA ARG A 223 19.12 -7.53 -8.13
C ARG A 223 19.87 -6.22 -8.35
N LYS A 224 19.21 -5.09 -8.12
CA LYS A 224 19.70 -3.75 -8.46
C LYS A 224 20.34 -3.05 -7.26
N TRP A 225 19.87 -3.28 -6.03
CA TRP A 225 20.34 -2.48 -4.88
C TRP A 225 20.25 -3.16 -3.48
N PRO A 226 21.37 -3.33 -2.75
CA PRO A 226 22.76 -3.27 -3.21
C PRO A 226 23.03 -4.39 -4.23
N ALA A 227 23.77 -4.08 -5.30
CA ALA A 227 24.09 -5.06 -6.33
C ALA A 227 24.76 -6.30 -5.71
N GLY A 228 24.14 -7.47 -5.86
CA GLY A 228 24.74 -8.75 -5.47
C GLY A 228 24.51 -9.22 -4.03
N HIS A 229 23.41 -8.85 -3.36
CA HIS A 229 22.99 -9.32 -2.01
C HIS A 229 23.74 -8.66 -0.84
N PRO A 230 23.00 -8.08 0.13
CA PRO A 230 22.48 -8.85 1.25
C PRO A 230 21.02 -8.52 1.60
N ALA A 231 20.43 -9.35 2.47
CA ALA A 231 19.23 -8.94 3.19
C ALA A 231 19.53 -7.63 3.95
N TRP A 232 18.63 -6.67 3.87
CA TRP A 232 18.77 -5.39 4.56
C TRP A 232 17.46 -4.99 5.22
N HIS A 233 17.59 -4.16 6.24
CA HIS A 233 16.45 -3.67 7.02
C HIS A 233 16.48 -2.15 7.07
N ALA A 234 15.33 -1.52 6.88
CA ALA A 234 15.17 -0.09 7.11
C ALA A 234 13.87 0.20 7.86
N ALA A 235 13.85 1.32 8.57
CA ALA A 235 12.70 1.81 9.31
C ALA A 235 12.39 3.25 8.92
N LEU A 236 11.10 3.58 8.80
CA LEU A 236 10.66 4.97 8.66
C LEU A 236 11.13 5.77 9.85
N ARG A 237 11.86 6.86 9.59
CA ARG A 237 12.36 7.80 10.61
C ARG A 237 11.62 9.12 10.57
N TYR A 238 11.32 9.59 9.36
CA TYR A 238 10.63 10.87 9.14
C TYR A 238 9.42 10.64 8.24
N ALA A 239 8.30 11.27 8.59
CA ALA A 239 7.10 11.37 7.78
C ALA A 239 6.61 12.82 7.80
N TRP A 240 6.19 13.35 6.65
CA TRP A 240 5.76 14.75 6.53
C TRP A 240 4.76 14.93 5.38
N THR A 241 4.08 16.08 5.41
CA THR A 241 3.25 16.56 4.29
C THR A 241 4.01 17.59 3.46
N TRP A 242 3.78 17.65 2.15
CA TRP A 242 4.46 18.58 1.23
C TRP A 242 3.53 19.24 0.21
#